data_AF-A0A4Q1R3B7-F1
#
_entry.id   AF-A0A4Q1R3B7-F1
#
_cell.length_a   1.000
_cell.length_b   1.000
_cell.length_c   1.000
_cell.angle_alpha   90.00
_cell.angle_beta   90.00
_cell.angle_gamma   90.00
#
_symmetry.space_group_name_H-M   'P 1'
#
loop_
_entity.id
_entity.type
_entity.pdbx_description
1 polymer ?
#
loop_
_entity_poly.entity_id
_entity_poly.type
_entity_poly.pdbx_seq_one_letter_code
_entity_poly.pdbx_strand_id
1 'polypeptide(L)' 'MNSSPSSTPQRLSMDTLAALCDILDVGVADLIEVTVVGAQVRKTADTSGPVVPPPVRRSTLRRPEGL' A
#
# COMPACT_ATOMS: atom_id res chain seq x y z
N MET A 1 27.37 11.19 3.36
CA MET A 1 27.04 10.49 2.09
C MET A 1 25.71 9.80 2.35
N ASN A 2 24.58 10.49 2.13
CA ASN A 2 23.27 9.98 2.53
C ASN A 2 22.46 9.72 1.27
N SER A 3 22.22 8.43 1.05
CA SER A 3 21.52 7.84 -0.08
C SER A 3 20.11 8.42 -0.23
N SER A 4 19.74 8.85 -1.43
CA SER A 4 18.37 9.24 -1.76
C SER A 4 17.40 8.08 -1.48
N PRO A 5 16.33 8.26 -0.69
CA PRO A 5 15.36 7.19 -0.48
C PRO A 5 14.54 7.01 -1.76
N SER A 6 14.77 5.91 -2.47
CA SER A 6 13.83 5.42 -3.48
C SER A 6 12.51 5.12 -2.78
N SER A 7 11.53 6.03 -2.86
CA SER A 7 10.27 5.96 -2.10
C SER A 7 9.17 5.16 -2.79
N THR A 8 9.53 4.27 -3.73
CA THR A 8 8.53 3.40 -4.36
C THR A 8 7.96 2.47 -3.28
N PRO A 9 6.63 2.49 -3.02
CA PRO A 9 6.05 1.60 -2.02
C PRO A 9 6.31 0.16 -2.40
N GLN A 10 6.98 -0.57 -1.50
CA GLN A 10 7.23 -1.99 -1.66
C GLN A 10 6.22 -2.77 -0.82
N ARG A 11 5.69 -3.86 -1.39
CA ARG A 11 4.85 -4.80 -0.64
C ARG A 11 5.76 -5.83 0.03
N LEU A 12 5.58 -5.99 1.33
CA LEU A 12 6.17 -7.07 2.11
C LEU A 12 5.07 -8.06 2.52
N SER A 13 5.39 -9.35 2.58
CA SER A 13 4.51 -10.36 3.14
C SER A 13 4.64 -10.39 4.67
N MET A 14 3.62 -10.93 5.34
CA MET A 14 3.66 -11.11 6.79
C MET A 14 4.74 -12.11 7.21
N ASP A 15 4.93 -13.19 6.45
CA ASP A 15 5.91 -14.24 6.77
C ASP A 15 7.34 -13.71 6.76
N THR A 16 7.67 -12.85 5.78
CA THR A 16 8.99 -12.21 5.73
C THR A 16 9.19 -11.28 6.93
N LEU A 17 8.18 -10.50 7.31
CA LEU A 17 8.27 -9.63 8.48
C LEU A 17 8.47 -10.43 9.77
N ALA A 18 7.73 -11.53 9.95
CA ALA A 18 7.85 -12.40 11.11
C ALA A 18 9.22 -13.07 11.20
N ALA A 19 9.74 -13.59 10.09
CA ALA A 19 11.06 -14.19 10.04
C ALA A 19 12.17 -13.19 10.42
N LEU A 20 12.05 -11.92 10.00
CA LEU A 20 13.01 -10.88 10.39
C LEU A 20 12.95 -10.56 11.89
N CYS A 21 11.75 -10.54 12.49
CA CYS A 21 11.60 -10.34 13.93
C CYS A 21 12.25 -11.49 14.73
N ASP A 22 12.07 -12.74 14.28
CA ASP A 22 12.65 -13.94 14.90
C ASP A 22 14.19 -13.96 14.80
N ILE A 23 14.75 -13.63 13.63
CA ILE A 23 16.20 -13.58 13.41
C ILE A 23 16.88 -12.51 14.28
N LEU A 24 16.21 -11.38 14.50
CA LEU A 24 16.77 -10.20 15.16
C LEU A 24 16.40 -10.09 16.64
N ASP A 25 15.52 -10.96 17.15
CA ASP A 25 14.98 -10.97 18.52
C ASP A 25 14.36 -9.62 18.94
N VAL A 26 13.57 -9.03 18.05
CA VAL A 26 12.93 -7.72 18.26
C VAL A 26 11.47 -7.72 17.81
N GLY A 27 10.70 -6.72 18.25
CA GLY A 27 9.31 -6.56 17.87
C GLY A 27 9.12 -5.83 16.54
N VAL A 28 7.91 -5.89 15.99
CA VAL A 28 7.55 -5.20 14.73
C VAL A 28 7.76 -3.68 14.82
N ALA A 29 7.48 -3.09 15.99
CA ALA A 29 7.67 -1.65 16.23
C ALA A 29 9.13 -1.22 16.13
N ASP A 30 10.08 -2.13 16.37
CA ASP A 30 11.51 -1.86 16.28
C ASP A 30 12.04 -1.95 14.84
N LEU A 31 11.31 -2.63 13.94
CA LEU A 31 11.66 -2.81 12.53
C LEU A 31 11.06 -1.76 11.58
N ILE A 32 9.95 -1.13 11.98
CA ILE A 32 9.16 -0.27 11.10
C ILE A 32 9.11 1.16 11.64
N GLU A 33 9.64 2.09 10.86
CA GLU A 33 9.48 3.52 11.10
C GLU A 33 8.35 4.08 10.23
N VAL A 34 7.33 4.67 10.87
CA VAL A 34 6.23 5.33 10.15
C VAL A 34 6.66 6.75 9.81
N THR A 35 6.94 6.99 8.53
CA THR A 35 7.24 8.33 8.01
C THR A 35 6.03 8.91 7.29
N VAL A 36 5.53 10.05 7.77
CA VAL A 36 4.44 10.77 7.11
C VAL A 36 5.01 11.57 5.93
N VAL A 37 4.84 11.07 4.72
CA VAL A 37 5.23 11.80 3.51
C VAL A 37 4.06 12.65 3.02
N GLY A 38 4.19 13.98 3.10
CA GLY A 38 3.23 14.96 2.57
C GLY A 38 3.23 15.05 1.03
N ALA A 39 3.26 13.92 0.32
CA ALA A 39 3.28 13.90 -1.13
C ALA A 39 1.86 14.07 -1.70
N GLN A 40 1.49 15.30 -2.04
CA GLN A 40 0.33 15.54 -2.90
C GLN A 40 0.68 15.18 -4.35
N VAL A 41 0.38 13.95 -4.76
CA VAL A 41 0.43 13.56 -6.17
C VAL A 41 -0.75 14.25 -6.86
N ARG A 42 -0.48 15.29 -7.66
CA ARG A 42 -1.50 15.83 -8.57
C ARG A 42 -1.93 14.71 -9.50
N LYS A 43 -3.20 14.34 -9.42
CA LYS A 43 -3.82 13.53 -10.46
C LYS A 43 -3.97 14.42 -11.69
N THR A 44 -3.09 14.27 -12.67
CA THR A 44 -3.27 14.92 -13.97
C THR A 44 -4.57 14.37 -14.56
N ALA A 45 -5.61 15.21 -14.59
CA ALA A 45 -6.81 14.89 -15.33
C ALA A 45 -6.49 15.10 -16.82
N ASP A 46 -5.94 14.10 -17.48
CA ASP A 46 -5.67 14.12 -18.93
C ASP A 46 -6.96 14.00 -19.76
N THR A 47 -8.00 14.74 -19.39
CA THR A 47 -9.26 14.72 -20.14
C THR A 47 -9.82 16.14 -20.21
N SER A 48 -9.28 16.92 -21.16
CA SER A 48 -10.00 18.07 -21.70
C SER A 48 -11.13 17.52 -22.58
N GLY A 49 -12.23 17.11 -21.95
CA GLY A 49 -13.38 16.49 -22.61
C GLY A 49 -14.47 16.13 -21.61
N PRO A 50 -15.71 15.89 -22.07
CA PRO A 50 -16.80 15.45 -21.22
C PRO A 50 -16.37 14.25 -20.38
N VAL A 51 -16.54 14.33 -19.06
CA VAL A 51 -16.21 13.24 -18.14
C VAL A 51 -17.14 12.06 -18.45
N VAL A 52 -16.62 11.04 -19.12
CA VAL A 52 -17.35 9.78 -19.34
C VAL A 52 -17.39 9.03 -18.00
N PRO A 53 -18.58 8.70 -17.47
CA PRO A 53 -18.66 7.90 -16.25
C PRO A 53 -18.02 6.52 -16.48
N PRO A 54 -17.28 5.98 -15.51
CA PRO A 54 -16.70 4.66 -15.63
C PRO A 54 -17.82 3.62 -15.82
N PRO A 55 -17.56 2.53 -16.58
CA PRO A 55 -18.54 1.48 -16.77
C PRO A 55 -18.92 0.86 -15.43
N VAL A 56 -20.22 0.66 -15.20
CA VAL A 56 -20.74 0.05 -13.98
C VAL A 56 -20.26 -1.40 -13.90
N ARG A 57 -19.40 -1.71 -12.91
CA ARG A 57 -19.01 -3.08 -12.58
C ARG A 57 -19.92 -3.62 -11.49
N ARG A 58 -20.81 -4.54 -11.84
CA ARG A 58 -21.60 -5.31 -10.86
C ARG A 58 -20.75 -6.47 -10.35
N SER A 59 -20.51 -6.53 -9.05
CA SER A 59 -19.92 -7.70 -8.40
C SER A 59 -21.01 -8.48 -7.66
N THR A 60 -20.96 -9.81 -7.77
CA THR A 60 -21.76 -10.71 -6.93
C THR A 60 -20.93 -11.04 -5.70
N LEU A 61 -21.30 -10.47 -4.56
CA LEU A 61 -20.69 -10.84 -3.28
C LEU A 61 -21.29 -12.18 -2.85
N ARG A 62 -20.47 -13.24 -2.81
CA ARG A 62 -20.87 -14.48 -2.14
C ARG A 62 -20.76 -14.27 -0.64
N ARG A 63 -21.89 -14.38 0.06
CA ARG A 63 -21.91 -14.45 1.52
C ARG A 63 -21.25 -15.79 1.89
N PRO A 64 -20.19 -15.80 2.71
CA PRO A 64 -19.66 -17.05 3.24
C PRO A 64 -20.71 -17.69 4.16
N GLU A 65 -20.96 -18.98 3.97
CA GLU A 65 -21.87 -19.75 4.83
C GLU A 65 -21.16 -20.00 6.18
N GLY A 66 -21.60 -19.32 7.24
CA GLY A 66 -21.21 -19.59 8.63
C GLY A 66 -20.36 -18.51 9.29
N LEU A 67 -21.02 -17.69 10.11
CA LEU A 67 -20.43 -17.02 11.27
C LEU A 67 -21.33 -17.29 12.47
#